data_AF-A0A428VY18-F1
#
_entry.id   AF-A0A428VY18-F1
#
_cell.length_a   1.000
_cell.length_b   1.000
_cell.length_c   1.000
_cell.angle_alpha   90.00
_cell.angle_beta   90.00
_cell.angle_gamma   90.00
#
_symmetry.space_group_name_H-M   'P 1'
#
loop_
_entity.id
_entity.type
_entity.pdbx_description
1 polymer ?
#
loop_
_entity_poly.entity_id
_entity_poly.type
_entity_poly.pdbx_seq_one_letter_code
_entity_poly.pdbx_strand_id
1 'polypeptide(L)'
;AARRPRTAKKKVTIPRTAKKSLAENDTWRQARLFPAPALKSDRERETRATSVLLSVMAQVPEFGRRLTAAFGAPAGRTETFAEVSLPHGDTPRRPDGIIRVERAGKLWTALVETKTNGNPLKPAQVQDYMDIAARRGYEAVITLSNDVALEGRPLVDVKIDKRRKHKVALWHLSWAEVAHQAQMLIRHEGVGNAAHAWLLQELLHYLQHDNSGCHGFQNMGPAWVPVRKGIDEETLCEGDQRAVEVVESWERLVRQVCLRLGGELGQKVLPVQRARRGSDPDARRAALADSFCRDGRLSAELRVDGAQGVLGIVADLRTGKLRTSVEMPAPDQGYPLTWAKRLIRQLAEAPADTHIETLVDGRGAGPRGTLERLRPEPADILPKDGSAITGFRLSLFKGMGSTRGSAESGFIRSVDDAVDRFYAGVVAHLDTARPGRRSQSAAGAWAVARAAAG
;
A
#
# COMPACT_ATOMS: atom_id res chain seq x y z
N ALA A 1 -17.57 8.64 -58.02
CA ALA A 1 -16.33 9.20 -57.42
C ALA A 1 -16.39 9.02 -55.89
N ALA A 2 -15.48 8.23 -55.31
CA ALA A 2 -15.47 7.94 -53.88
C ALA A 2 -14.99 9.16 -53.07
N ARG A 3 -15.76 9.57 -52.04
CA ARG A 3 -15.40 10.66 -51.11
C ARG A 3 -14.16 10.27 -50.30
N ARG A 4 -13.04 10.96 -50.51
CA ARG A 4 -11.84 10.83 -49.69
C ARG A 4 -12.13 11.29 -48.24
N PRO A 5 -11.67 10.56 -47.21
CA PRO A 5 -11.83 10.97 -45.82
C PRO A 5 -10.97 12.20 -45.53
N ARG A 6 -11.58 13.26 -44.99
CA ARG A 6 -10.87 14.48 -44.54
C ARG A 6 -10.14 14.17 -43.24
N THR A 7 -8.85 13.87 -43.31
CA THR A 7 -7.98 13.83 -42.13
C THR A 7 -7.61 15.25 -41.74
N ALA A 8 -8.25 15.79 -40.69
CA ALA A 8 -7.77 17.00 -40.05
C ALA A 8 -6.41 16.70 -39.41
N LYS A 9 -5.32 17.15 -40.05
CA LYS A 9 -3.97 17.06 -39.50
C LYS A 9 -3.90 17.96 -38.25
N LYS A 10 -4.15 17.39 -37.06
CA LYS A 10 -3.76 18.04 -35.79
C LYS A 10 -2.23 18.10 -35.76
N LYS A 11 -1.68 19.20 -36.25
CA LYS A 11 -0.24 19.48 -36.20
C LYS A 11 0.10 19.80 -34.74
N VAL A 12 0.68 18.84 -34.02
CA VAL A 12 1.25 19.08 -32.69
C VAL A 12 2.39 20.07 -32.90
N THR A 13 2.16 21.33 -32.54
CA THR A 13 3.15 22.40 -32.70
C THR A 13 3.94 22.45 -31.41
N ILE A 14 5.23 22.13 -31.48
CA ILE A 14 6.15 22.28 -30.34
C ILE A 14 6.07 23.76 -29.89
N PRO A 15 5.89 24.04 -28.58
CA PRO A 15 5.75 25.42 -28.10
C PRO A 15 6.91 26.30 -28.57
N ARG A 16 6.57 27.43 -29.21
CA ARG A 16 7.50 28.34 -29.89
C ARG A 16 8.44 29.10 -28.94
N THR A 17 8.20 29.03 -27.64
CA THR A 17 9.04 29.65 -26.60
C THR A 17 9.31 28.62 -25.51
N ALA A 18 10.58 28.20 -25.37
CA ALA A 18 11.01 27.39 -24.25
C ALA A 18 10.77 28.19 -22.96
N LYS A 19 9.91 27.69 -22.06
CA LYS A 19 9.74 28.29 -20.73
C LYS A 19 11.09 28.27 -20.02
N LYS A 20 11.44 29.34 -19.29
CA LYS A 20 12.68 29.41 -18.51
C LYS A 20 12.81 28.17 -17.63
N SER A 21 13.94 27.47 -17.71
CA SER A 21 14.21 26.29 -16.90
C SER A 21 14.16 26.64 -15.41
N LEU A 22 13.63 25.73 -14.58
CA LEU A 22 13.72 25.82 -13.13
C LEU A 22 15.07 25.29 -12.63
N ALA A 23 16.00 24.87 -13.46
CA ALA A 23 17.34 24.48 -13.03
C ALA A 23 18.09 25.66 -12.38
N GLU A 24 18.97 25.39 -11.41
CA GLU A 24 19.89 26.42 -10.89
C GLU A 24 20.98 26.80 -11.88
N ASN A 25 21.44 25.83 -12.68
CA ASN A 25 22.47 26.02 -13.69
C ASN A 25 22.34 24.94 -14.78
N ASP A 26 23.09 25.12 -15.87
CA ASP A 26 22.99 24.27 -17.07
C ASP A 26 23.52 22.85 -16.89
N THR A 27 24.19 22.55 -15.77
CA THR A 27 24.68 21.19 -15.48
C THR A 27 23.57 20.27 -14.98
N TRP A 28 22.44 20.83 -14.51
CA TRP A 28 21.31 20.06 -14.04
C TRP A 28 20.59 19.41 -15.21
N ARG A 29 20.52 18.07 -15.19
CA ARG A 29 19.84 17.31 -16.23
C ARG A 29 18.42 16.99 -15.81
N GLN A 30 17.45 17.31 -16.66
CA GLN A 30 16.07 16.90 -16.45
C GLN A 30 15.97 15.38 -16.38
N ALA A 31 15.12 14.90 -15.47
CA ALA A 31 14.79 13.48 -15.38
C ALA A 31 14.18 12.99 -16.71
N ARG A 32 14.55 11.78 -17.12
CA ARG A 32 14.15 11.17 -18.40
C ARG A 32 13.28 9.95 -18.17
N LEU A 33 12.28 9.79 -19.03
CA LEU A 33 11.42 8.60 -19.08
C LEU A 33 12.19 7.35 -19.52
N PHE A 34 13.13 7.52 -20.44
CA PHE A 34 14.03 6.47 -20.89
C PHE A 34 15.46 6.85 -20.50
N PRO A 35 15.84 6.72 -19.22
CA PRO A 35 17.21 6.97 -18.81
C PRO A 35 18.09 5.84 -19.35
N ALA A 36 19.36 6.14 -19.64
CA ALA A 36 20.32 5.17 -20.19
C ALA A 36 21.43 4.78 -19.19
N PRO A 37 21.14 4.40 -17.92
CA PRO A 37 22.15 3.80 -17.07
C PRO A 37 22.42 2.36 -17.53
N ALA A 38 23.59 1.79 -17.22
CA ALA A 38 23.80 0.36 -17.47
C ALA A 38 22.84 -0.46 -16.59
N LEU A 39 22.45 -1.67 -17.01
CA LEU A 39 21.31 -2.38 -16.41
C LEU A 39 21.71 -3.38 -15.31
N LYS A 40 22.88 -3.24 -14.67
CA LYS A 40 23.48 -4.36 -13.91
C LYS A 40 23.56 -4.17 -12.40
N SER A 41 23.63 -2.94 -11.89
CA SER A 41 23.76 -2.67 -10.45
C SER A 41 22.49 -2.12 -9.80
N ASP A 42 22.36 -2.31 -8.49
CA ASP A 42 21.24 -1.73 -7.72
C ASP A 42 21.24 -0.20 -7.76
N ARG A 43 22.42 0.43 -7.77
CA ARG A 43 22.53 1.88 -7.95
C ARG A 43 21.95 2.34 -9.28
N GLU A 44 22.24 1.63 -10.37
CA GLU A 44 21.68 1.97 -11.68
C GLU A 44 20.18 1.73 -11.76
N ARG A 45 19.67 0.73 -11.03
CA ARG A 45 18.23 0.48 -10.85
C ARG A 45 17.56 1.64 -10.11
N GLU A 46 18.17 2.10 -9.01
CA GLU A 46 17.73 3.27 -8.24
C GLU A 46 17.70 4.53 -9.11
N THR A 47 18.76 4.80 -9.87
CA THR A 47 18.82 5.91 -10.83
C THR A 47 17.70 5.80 -11.88
N ARG A 48 17.52 4.62 -12.48
CA ARG A 48 16.47 4.37 -13.49
C ARG A 48 15.08 4.63 -12.91
N ALA A 49 14.75 4.00 -11.78
CA ALA A 49 13.44 4.10 -11.15
C ALA A 49 13.13 5.55 -10.75
N THR A 50 14.11 6.26 -10.17
CA THR A 50 13.98 7.67 -9.80
C THR A 50 13.72 8.54 -11.01
N SER A 51 14.53 8.40 -12.07
CA SER A 51 14.39 9.20 -13.28
C SER A 51 13.05 8.98 -13.98
N VAL A 52 12.60 7.72 -14.08
CA VAL A 52 11.30 7.34 -14.65
C VAL A 52 10.19 8.01 -13.85
N LEU A 53 10.13 7.80 -12.53
CA LEU A 53 9.11 8.39 -11.66
C LEU A 53 9.06 9.91 -11.80
N LEU A 54 10.20 10.58 -11.66
CA LEU A 54 10.30 12.02 -11.73
C LEU A 54 9.85 12.58 -13.08
N SER A 55 10.23 11.92 -14.18
CA SER A 55 9.79 12.34 -15.52
C SER A 55 8.28 12.25 -15.69
N VAL A 56 7.64 11.19 -15.15
CA VAL A 56 6.19 11.02 -15.18
C VAL A 56 5.50 12.05 -14.30
N MET A 57 6.05 12.35 -13.11
CA MET A 57 5.54 13.41 -12.23
C MET A 57 5.55 14.79 -12.90
N ALA A 58 6.60 15.10 -13.67
CA ALA A 58 6.69 16.36 -14.41
C ALA A 58 5.72 16.40 -15.61
N GLN A 59 5.53 15.27 -16.30
CA GLN A 59 4.71 15.19 -17.50
C GLN A 59 3.21 15.01 -17.23
N VAL A 60 2.83 14.48 -16.06
CA VAL A 60 1.44 14.27 -15.63
C VAL A 60 1.18 15.12 -14.37
N PRO A 61 0.75 16.39 -14.52
CA PRO A 61 0.60 17.33 -13.40
C PRO A 61 -0.34 16.84 -12.30
N GLU A 62 -1.39 16.09 -12.65
CA GLU A 62 -2.34 15.50 -11.70
C GLU A 62 -1.62 14.55 -10.75
N PHE A 63 -0.73 13.71 -11.28
CA PHE A 63 0.05 12.75 -10.50
C PHE A 63 1.18 13.42 -9.72
N GLY A 64 1.95 14.30 -10.37
CA GLY A 64 3.00 15.07 -9.70
C GLY A 64 2.45 15.91 -8.54
N ARG A 65 1.29 16.55 -8.72
CA ARG A 65 0.60 17.29 -7.67
C ARG A 65 0.15 16.37 -6.55
N ARG A 66 -0.45 15.22 -6.87
CA ARG A 66 -0.98 14.27 -5.89
C ARG A 66 0.09 13.77 -4.93
N LEU A 67 1.29 13.49 -5.42
CA LEU A 67 2.42 13.08 -4.57
C LEU A 67 2.99 14.25 -3.78
N THR A 68 3.25 15.39 -4.42
CA THR A 68 3.96 16.51 -3.78
C THR A 68 3.09 17.34 -2.82
N ALA A 69 1.76 17.25 -2.93
CA ALA A 69 0.83 17.98 -2.06
C ALA A 69 1.00 17.62 -0.59
N ALA A 70 1.19 16.34 -0.28
CA ALA A 70 1.41 15.86 1.08
C ALA A 70 2.68 16.46 1.72
N PHE A 71 3.65 16.86 0.90
CA PHE A 71 4.93 17.42 1.33
C PHE A 71 4.95 18.96 1.38
N GLY A 72 3.79 19.60 1.19
CA GLY A 72 3.63 21.05 1.27
C GLY A 72 3.98 21.80 -0.02
N ALA A 73 4.20 21.10 -1.13
CA ALA A 73 4.44 21.77 -2.42
C ALA A 73 3.20 22.57 -2.87
N PRO A 74 3.38 23.71 -3.55
CA PRO A 74 2.27 24.47 -4.13
C PRO A 74 1.69 23.77 -5.37
N ALA A 75 0.48 24.17 -5.79
CA ALA A 75 -0.05 23.80 -7.11
C ALA A 75 0.57 24.72 -8.17
N GLY A 76 1.61 24.23 -8.86
CA GLY A 76 2.42 25.04 -9.76
C GLY A 76 3.05 24.24 -10.90
N ARG A 77 3.91 24.89 -11.67
CA ARG A 77 4.69 24.24 -12.72
C ARG A 77 5.79 23.41 -12.07
N THR A 78 5.80 22.11 -12.38
CA THR A 78 6.81 21.17 -11.88
C THR A 78 7.89 20.93 -12.92
N GLU A 79 9.15 20.96 -12.48
CA GLU A 79 10.28 20.36 -13.20
C GLU A 79 11.06 19.46 -12.26
N THR A 80 11.63 18.41 -12.81
CA THR A 80 12.38 17.41 -12.05
C THR A 80 13.71 17.13 -12.69
N PHE A 81 14.73 16.91 -11.86
CA PHE A 81 16.10 16.70 -12.28
C PHE A 81 16.63 15.42 -11.65
N ALA A 82 17.51 14.73 -12.35
CA ALA A 82 18.15 13.51 -11.87
C ALA A 82 19.66 13.70 -11.82
N GLU A 83 20.32 13.01 -10.88
CA GLU A 83 21.77 12.92 -10.79
C GLU A 83 22.52 14.27 -10.65
N VAL A 84 21.93 15.23 -9.96
CA VAL A 84 22.51 16.56 -9.78
C VAL A 84 23.63 16.52 -8.74
N SER A 85 24.81 17.05 -9.09
CA SER A 85 25.94 17.17 -8.15
C SER A 85 25.83 18.47 -7.33
N LEU A 86 25.76 18.35 -6.00
CA LEU A 86 25.61 19.46 -5.07
C LEU A 86 26.86 19.56 -4.15
N PRO A 87 27.54 20.72 -4.12
CA PRO A 87 28.64 20.98 -3.19
C PRO A 87 28.30 20.71 -1.72
N HIS A 88 29.19 20.01 -1.01
CA HIS A 88 29.06 19.73 0.42
C HIS A 88 30.43 19.38 1.05
N GLY A 89 31.09 20.37 1.65
CA GLY A 89 32.48 20.18 2.13
C GLY A 89 33.42 19.83 0.95
N ASP A 90 34.35 18.92 1.18
CA ASP A 90 35.36 18.54 0.18
C ASP A 90 34.83 17.58 -0.89
N THR A 91 33.75 16.84 -0.60
CA THR A 91 33.18 15.86 -1.54
C THR A 91 31.74 16.21 -1.91
N PRO A 92 31.44 16.50 -3.19
CA PRO A 92 30.08 16.80 -3.58
C PRO A 92 29.18 15.58 -3.35
N ARG A 93 27.91 15.85 -3.01
CA ARG A 93 26.88 14.84 -2.86
C ARG A 93 25.94 14.88 -4.04
N ARG A 94 25.46 13.71 -4.44
CA ARG A 94 24.55 13.55 -5.58
C ARG A 94 23.27 12.91 -5.08
N PRO A 95 22.20 13.68 -4.77
CA PRO A 95 20.88 13.11 -4.60
C PRO A 95 20.43 12.43 -5.91
N ASP A 96 19.62 11.38 -5.79
CA ASP A 96 19.08 10.68 -6.95
C ASP A 96 18.15 11.57 -7.77
N GLY A 97 17.44 12.49 -7.09
CA GLY A 97 16.47 13.37 -7.70
C GLY A 97 16.35 14.74 -7.04
N ILE A 98 15.83 15.70 -7.81
CA ILE A 98 15.39 17.01 -7.32
C ILE A 98 14.03 17.32 -7.95
N ILE A 99 13.06 17.76 -7.13
CA ILE A 99 11.75 18.23 -7.55
C ILE A 99 11.69 19.74 -7.32
N ARG A 100 11.27 20.50 -8.34
CA ARG A 100 11.08 21.94 -8.25
C ARG A 100 9.68 22.33 -8.73
N VAL A 101 8.95 23.06 -7.90
CA VAL A 101 7.60 23.52 -8.20
C VAL A 101 7.56 25.04 -8.09
N GLU A 102 7.26 25.71 -9.20
CA GLU A 102 7.11 27.16 -9.28
C GLU A 102 5.64 27.57 -9.24
N ARG A 103 5.29 28.48 -8.32
CA ARG A 103 3.98 29.13 -8.27
C ARG A 103 4.13 30.60 -7.90
N ALA A 104 3.56 31.49 -8.72
CA ALA A 104 3.54 32.93 -8.48
C ALA A 104 4.94 33.52 -8.17
N GLY A 105 5.96 33.10 -8.93
CA GLY A 105 7.34 33.56 -8.77
C GLY A 105 8.08 32.99 -7.55
N LYS A 106 7.42 32.17 -6.72
CA LYS A 106 8.05 31.43 -5.63
C LYS A 106 8.34 30.00 -6.05
N LEU A 107 9.41 29.46 -5.50
CA LEU A 107 9.90 28.14 -5.81
C LEU A 107 9.88 27.27 -4.55
N TRP A 108 9.34 26.07 -4.67
CA TRP A 108 9.48 24.99 -3.70
C TRP A 108 10.41 23.92 -4.27
N THR A 109 11.37 23.46 -3.48
CA THR A 109 12.41 22.51 -3.86
C THR A 109 12.51 21.36 -2.87
N ALA A 110 12.56 20.14 -3.39
CA ALA A 110 12.84 18.94 -2.60
C ALA A 110 13.96 18.11 -3.20
N LEU A 111 14.84 17.60 -2.34
CA LEU A 111 15.81 16.56 -2.71
C LEU A 111 15.17 15.17 -2.55
N VAL A 112 15.54 14.24 -3.41
CA VAL A 112 15.02 12.85 -3.39
C VAL A 112 16.18 11.87 -3.27
N GLU A 113 16.08 10.96 -2.31
CA GLU A 113 16.96 9.80 -2.16
C GLU A 113 16.13 8.53 -2.29
N THR A 114 16.51 7.67 -3.22
CA THR A 114 15.72 6.50 -3.61
C THR A 114 16.43 5.20 -3.27
N LYS A 115 15.67 4.23 -2.81
CA LYS A 115 16.10 2.84 -2.62
C LYS A 115 15.15 1.91 -3.33
N THR A 116 15.72 0.88 -3.94
CA THR A 116 14.96 -0.22 -4.56
C THR A 116 15.36 -1.53 -3.89
N ASN A 117 14.60 -2.60 -4.12
CA ASN A 117 14.78 -3.90 -3.45
C ASN A 117 14.78 -3.73 -1.91
N GLY A 118 15.62 -4.49 -1.21
CA GLY A 118 15.79 -4.41 0.24
C GLY A 118 16.93 -3.49 0.69
N ASN A 119 17.36 -2.53 -0.15
CA ASN A 119 18.47 -1.65 0.21
C ASN A 119 18.03 -0.66 1.30
N PRO A 120 18.74 -0.60 2.45
CA PRO A 120 18.37 0.30 3.52
C PRO A 120 18.72 1.75 3.17
N LEU A 121 17.88 2.68 3.63
CA LEU A 121 18.22 4.10 3.64
C LEU A 121 19.36 4.33 4.64
N LYS A 122 20.38 5.09 4.24
CA LYS A 122 21.57 5.35 5.08
C LYS A 122 21.42 6.66 5.86
N PRO A 123 21.40 6.65 7.21
CA PRO A 123 21.23 7.87 8.01
C PRO A 123 22.22 8.99 7.67
N ALA A 124 23.50 8.66 7.50
CA ALA A 124 24.53 9.64 7.15
C ALA A 124 24.25 10.32 5.79
N GLN A 125 23.78 9.57 4.80
CA GLN A 125 23.47 10.10 3.47
C GLN A 125 22.27 11.05 3.52
N VAL A 126 21.20 10.67 4.24
CA VAL A 126 20.03 11.53 4.41
C VAL A 126 20.37 12.78 5.23
N GLN A 127 21.23 12.66 6.26
CA GLN A 127 21.74 13.79 7.03
C GLN A 127 22.47 14.81 6.13
N ASP A 128 23.35 14.33 5.24
CA ASP A 128 24.06 15.20 4.31
C ASP A 128 23.09 15.98 3.41
N TYR A 129 22.02 15.33 2.91
CA TYR A 129 20.99 16.01 2.13
C TYR A 129 20.16 17.01 2.94
N MET A 130 19.83 16.69 4.20
CA MET A 130 19.18 17.64 5.10
C MET A 130 20.05 18.88 5.32
N ASP A 131 21.36 18.71 5.44
CA ASP A 131 22.33 19.80 5.58
C ASP A 131 22.45 20.64 4.32
N ILE A 132 22.49 20.01 3.15
CA ILE A 132 22.49 20.70 1.85
C ILE A 132 21.20 21.51 1.67
N ALA A 133 20.04 20.90 1.92
CA ALA A 133 18.74 21.54 1.82
C ALA A 133 18.66 22.77 2.73
N ALA A 134 19.10 22.66 3.98
CA ALA A 134 19.06 23.76 4.94
C ALA A 134 19.97 24.93 4.54
N ARG A 135 21.16 24.65 4.00
CA ARG A 135 22.11 25.68 3.52
C ARG A 135 21.61 26.40 2.27
N ARG A 136 20.88 25.69 1.41
CA ARG A 136 20.36 26.22 0.13
C ARG A 136 18.94 26.78 0.24
N GLY A 137 18.30 26.65 1.40
CA GLY A 137 16.93 27.09 1.62
C GLY A 137 15.89 26.22 0.90
N TYR A 138 16.20 24.96 0.60
CA TYR A 138 15.22 24.01 0.08
C TYR A 138 14.26 23.56 1.19
N GLU A 139 13.02 23.29 0.81
CA GLU A 139 11.94 23.04 1.77
C GLU A 139 11.91 21.60 2.29
N ALA A 140 12.36 20.62 1.50
CA ALA A 140 12.23 19.23 1.87
C ALA A 140 13.35 18.29 1.39
N VAL A 141 13.48 17.18 2.11
CA VAL A 141 14.14 15.95 1.66
C VAL A 141 13.10 14.84 1.69
N ILE A 142 12.98 14.10 0.59
CA ILE A 142 12.04 13.00 0.42
C ILE A 142 12.87 11.73 0.27
N THR A 143 12.68 10.78 1.17
CA THR A 143 13.21 9.42 1.00
C THR A 143 12.16 8.58 0.29
N LEU A 144 12.58 7.76 -0.67
CA LEU A 144 11.72 6.87 -1.46
C LEU A 144 12.20 5.43 -1.33
N SER A 145 11.37 4.52 -0.83
CA SER A 145 11.78 3.13 -0.64
C SER A 145 10.62 2.13 -0.77
N ASN A 146 10.91 0.85 -0.62
CA ASN A 146 9.90 -0.20 -0.57
C ASN A 146 9.18 -0.28 0.79
N ASP A 147 9.76 0.25 1.85
CA ASP A 147 9.14 0.26 3.17
C ASP A 147 8.09 1.36 3.29
N VAL A 148 7.02 1.08 4.03
CA VAL A 148 6.01 2.09 4.37
C VAL A 148 6.37 2.71 5.72
N ALA A 149 6.32 4.04 5.82
CA ALA A 149 6.55 4.73 7.07
C ALA A 149 5.42 4.45 8.07
N LEU A 150 5.78 4.28 9.34
CA LEU A 150 4.84 4.06 10.42
C LEU A 150 4.82 5.28 11.36
N GLU A 151 3.68 5.46 12.03
CA GLU A 151 3.53 6.49 13.04
C GLU A 151 4.53 6.28 14.20
N GLY A 152 5.25 7.34 14.58
CA GLY A 152 6.28 7.30 15.62
C GLY A 152 7.56 6.55 15.25
N ARG A 153 7.66 6.01 14.03
CA ARG A 153 8.81 5.22 13.56
C ARG A 153 9.27 5.74 12.18
N PRO A 154 10.11 6.78 12.15
CA PRO A 154 10.74 7.19 10.90
C PRO A 154 11.60 6.05 10.36
N LEU A 155 11.72 5.92 9.04
CA LEU A 155 12.62 4.92 8.45
C LEU A 155 14.10 5.30 8.58
N VAL A 156 14.37 6.57 8.86
CA VAL A 156 15.72 7.10 9.00
C VAL A 156 15.73 8.15 10.09
N ASP A 157 16.62 7.97 11.07
CA ASP A 157 16.88 8.97 12.09
C ASP A 157 17.92 9.98 11.60
N VAL A 158 17.54 11.25 11.62
CA VAL A 158 18.43 12.38 11.32
C VAL A 158 18.38 13.41 12.44
N LYS A 159 19.51 14.06 12.68
CA LYS A 159 19.62 15.16 13.63
C LYS A 159 19.06 16.43 12.98
N ILE A 160 17.96 16.93 13.54
CA ILE A 160 17.35 18.20 13.12
C ILE A 160 17.80 19.31 14.07
N ASP A 161 18.69 20.18 13.61
CA ASP A 161 19.05 21.38 14.38
C ASP A 161 17.96 22.44 14.27
N LYS A 162 17.16 22.57 15.34
CA LYS A 162 16.02 23.49 15.43
C LYS A 162 16.42 24.97 15.38
N ARG A 163 17.71 25.30 15.54
CA ARG A 163 18.22 26.69 15.50
C ARG A 163 18.43 27.20 14.07
N ARG A 164 18.39 26.33 13.06
CA ARG A 164 18.61 26.73 11.67
C ARG A 164 17.51 27.66 11.18
N LYS A 165 17.91 28.70 10.45
CA LYS A 165 17.01 29.70 9.84
C LYS A 165 16.03 29.05 8.85
N HIS A 166 16.51 28.12 8.03
CA HIS A 166 15.70 27.35 7.11
C HIS A 166 15.33 26.00 7.73
N LYS A 167 14.02 25.79 7.92
CA LYS A 167 13.47 24.50 8.38
C LYS A 167 13.26 23.61 7.18
N VAL A 168 13.92 22.45 7.18
CA VAL A 168 13.77 21.42 6.15
C VAL A 168 12.87 20.33 6.70
N ALA A 169 11.85 19.93 5.95
CA ALA A 169 11.02 18.79 6.29
C ALA A 169 11.63 17.49 5.73
N LEU A 170 11.74 16.46 6.56
CA LEU A 170 12.04 15.10 6.10
C LEU A 170 10.74 14.34 5.91
N TRP A 171 10.52 13.85 4.70
CA TRP A 171 9.38 13.03 4.33
C TRP A 171 9.83 11.65 3.86
N HIS A 172 8.92 10.69 3.98
CA HIS A 172 9.06 9.39 3.37
C HIS A 172 7.91 9.12 2.41
N LEU A 173 8.21 8.49 1.28
CA LEU A 173 7.28 8.01 0.29
C LEU A 173 7.62 6.56 -0.02
N SER A 174 6.63 5.66 0.00
CA SER A 174 6.84 4.27 -0.41
C SER A 174 6.50 4.06 -1.89
N TRP A 175 7.13 3.09 -2.55
CA TRP A 175 6.74 2.67 -3.90
C TRP A 175 5.29 2.15 -3.95
N ALA A 176 4.81 1.55 -2.86
CA ALA A 176 3.40 1.16 -2.70
C ALA A 176 2.45 2.38 -2.73
N GLU A 177 2.82 3.50 -2.09
CA GLU A 177 2.05 4.74 -2.18
C GLU A 177 2.08 5.35 -3.59
N VAL A 178 3.23 5.34 -4.25
CA VAL A 178 3.35 5.79 -5.65
C VAL A 178 2.41 5.01 -6.56
N ALA A 179 2.44 3.68 -6.47
CA ALA A 179 1.56 2.80 -7.24
C ALA A 179 0.08 3.04 -6.90
N HIS A 180 -0.26 3.16 -5.61
CA HIS A 180 -1.61 3.46 -5.16
C HIS A 180 -2.15 4.77 -5.75
N GLN A 181 -1.36 5.86 -5.69
CA GLN A 181 -1.80 7.15 -6.25
C GLN A 181 -2.00 7.10 -7.77
N ALA A 182 -1.15 6.36 -8.50
CA ALA A 182 -1.31 6.17 -9.94
C ALA A 182 -2.56 5.33 -10.26
N GLN A 183 -2.80 4.24 -9.52
CA GLN A 183 -4.01 3.41 -9.68
C GLN A 183 -5.28 4.20 -9.43
N MET A 184 -5.34 5.01 -8.36
CA MET A 184 -6.48 5.87 -8.06
C MET A 184 -6.84 6.80 -9.21
N LEU A 185 -5.83 7.46 -9.79
CA LEU A 185 -6.04 8.36 -10.93
C LEU A 185 -6.54 7.63 -12.18
N ILE A 186 -5.94 6.50 -12.55
CA ILE A 186 -6.30 5.82 -13.80
C ILE A 186 -7.66 5.12 -13.69
N ARG A 187 -7.94 4.49 -12.55
CA ARG A 187 -9.10 3.58 -12.41
C ARG A 187 -10.35 4.26 -11.89
N HIS A 188 -10.21 5.33 -11.09
CA HIS A 188 -11.34 5.83 -10.29
C HIS A 188 -11.61 7.33 -10.45
N GLU A 189 -10.59 8.15 -10.66
CA GLU A 189 -10.75 9.62 -10.67
C GLU A 189 -10.58 10.27 -12.05
N GLY A 190 -9.81 9.64 -12.93
CA GLY A 190 -9.47 10.16 -14.25
C GLY A 190 -8.29 11.12 -14.26
N VAL A 191 -7.81 11.41 -15.47
CA VAL A 191 -6.73 12.36 -15.76
C VAL A 191 -7.09 13.21 -16.97
N GLY A 192 -6.40 14.33 -17.17
CA GLY A 192 -6.80 15.36 -18.14
C GLY A 192 -6.77 14.93 -19.60
N ASN A 193 -6.06 13.86 -19.97
CA ASN A 193 -6.06 13.32 -21.32
C ASN A 193 -5.58 11.86 -21.41
N ALA A 194 -5.81 11.24 -22.56
CA ALA A 194 -5.44 9.85 -22.83
C ALA A 194 -3.92 9.57 -22.77
N ALA A 195 -3.08 10.54 -23.11
CA ALA A 195 -1.62 10.36 -23.04
C ALA A 195 -1.14 10.32 -21.59
N HIS A 196 -1.74 11.11 -20.69
CA HIS A 196 -1.47 11.03 -19.25
C HIS A 196 -1.90 9.66 -18.70
N ALA A 197 -3.07 9.17 -19.10
CA ALA A 197 -3.57 7.87 -18.65
C ALA A 197 -2.64 6.74 -19.10
N TRP A 198 -2.25 6.76 -20.38
CA TRP A 198 -1.32 5.80 -20.94
C TRP A 198 0.04 5.84 -20.22
N LEU A 199 0.60 7.04 -20.00
CA LEU A 199 1.91 7.17 -19.34
C LEU A 199 1.90 6.67 -17.88
N LEU A 200 0.81 6.91 -17.14
CA LEU A 200 0.67 6.35 -15.80
C LEU A 200 0.47 4.84 -15.82
N GLN A 201 -0.19 4.30 -16.86
CA GLN A 201 -0.35 2.85 -17.03
C GLN A 201 1.00 2.18 -17.29
N GLU A 202 1.84 2.76 -18.15
CA GLU A 202 3.21 2.31 -18.39
C GLU A 202 4.08 2.42 -17.12
N LEU A 203 3.90 3.48 -16.33
CA LEU A 203 4.57 3.59 -15.03
C LEU A 203 4.16 2.45 -14.10
N LEU A 204 2.86 2.14 -14.01
CA LEU A 204 2.39 1.01 -13.19
C LEU A 204 2.96 -0.32 -13.65
N HIS A 205 2.97 -0.56 -14.96
CA HIS A 205 3.58 -1.76 -15.54
C HIS A 205 5.08 -1.84 -15.18
N TYR A 206 5.81 -0.73 -15.32
CA TYR A 206 7.20 -0.65 -14.89
C TYR A 206 7.37 -0.97 -13.41
N LEU A 207 6.58 -0.37 -12.52
CA LEU A 207 6.69 -0.58 -11.06
C LEU A 207 6.42 -2.03 -10.67
N GLN A 208 5.44 -2.67 -11.31
CA GLN A 208 5.02 -4.05 -11.04
C GLN A 208 5.96 -5.11 -11.63
N HIS A 209 6.84 -4.74 -12.55
CA HIS A 209 7.75 -5.69 -13.19
C HIS A 209 8.84 -6.16 -12.20
N ASP A 210 9.13 -7.47 -12.11
CA ASP A 210 10.10 -8.05 -11.15
C ASP A 210 11.46 -7.33 -11.11
N ASN A 211 12.00 -7.01 -12.28
CA ASN A 211 13.25 -6.24 -12.43
C ASN A 211 13.17 -4.73 -12.10
N SER A 212 12.04 -4.19 -11.66
CA SER A 212 11.94 -2.79 -11.23
C SER A 212 12.59 -2.59 -9.85
N GLY A 213 12.48 -3.59 -8.98
CA GLY A 213 12.83 -3.49 -7.57
C GLY A 213 11.90 -2.57 -6.75
N CYS A 214 10.74 -2.19 -7.29
CA CYS A 214 9.80 -1.22 -6.70
C CYS A 214 8.53 -1.89 -6.12
N HIS A 215 8.63 -3.15 -5.69
CA HIS A 215 7.50 -4.02 -5.35
C HIS A 215 6.84 -3.73 -3.99
N GLY A 216 7.18 -2.63 -3.33
CA GLY A 216 6.76 -2.38 -1.95
C GLY A 216 7.48 -3.31 -0.96
N PHE A 217 6.90 -3.50 0.22
CA PHE A 217 7.42 -4.29 1.32
C PHE A 217 7.58 -5.77 0.93
N GLN A 218 8.83 -6.26 0.95
CA GLN A 218 9.20 -7.60 0.48
C GLN A 218 9.86 -8.49 1.56
N ASN A 219 10.12 -7.96 2.75
CA ASN A 219 10.87 -8.70 3.77
C ASN A 219 10.40 -8.36 5.20
N MET A 220 10.06 -9.38 5.99
CA MET A 220 9.71 -9.25 7.41
C MET A 220 10.90 -8.90 8.32
N GLY A 221 12.12 -8.83 7.77
CA GLY A 221 13.34 -8.46 8.48
C GLY A 221 14.10 -9.66 9.07
N PRO A 222 15.30 -9.41 9.63
CA PRO A 222 16.17 -10.46 10.16
C PRO A 222 15.57 -11.21 11.36
N ALA A 223 14.76 -10.54 12.19
CA ALA A 223 14.08 -11.11 13.36
C ALA A 223 13.01 -12.16 13.01
N TRP A 224 12.47 -12.15 11.79
CA TRP A 224 11.34 -13.01 11.39
C TRP A 224 11.59 -14.51 11.60
N VAL A 225 12.73 -15.02 11.13
CA VAL A 225 13.03 -16.45 11.22
C VAL A 225 13.32 -16.89 12.67
N PRO A 226 14.16 -16.17 13.45
CA PRO A 226 14.33 -16.46 14.86
C PRO A 226 13.03 -16.48 15.65
N VAL A 227 12.15 -15.50 15.43
CA VAL A 227 10.87 -15.41 16.16
C VAL A 227 9.93 -16.56 15.79
N ARG A 228 9.83 -16.90 14.49
CA ARG A 228 9.02 -18.05 14.05
C ARG A 228 9.53 -19.35 14.69
N LYS A 229 10.84 -19.60 14.67
CA LYS A 229 11.43 -20.76 15.35
C LYS A 229 11.15 -20.75 16.86
N GLY A 230 11.24 -19.59 17.50
CA GLY A 230 10.93 -19.46 18.92
C GLY A 230 9.46 -19.76 19.26
N ILE A 231 8.52 -19.50 18.34
CA ILE A 231 7.12 -19.93 18.49
C ILE A 231 6.98 -21.44 18.32
N ASP A 232 7.63 -22.00 17.30
CA ASP A 232 7.61 -23.45 17.03
C ASP A 232 8.24 -24.27 18.18
N GLU A 233 9.29 -23.74 18.80
CA GLU A 233 10.03 -24.35 19.91
C GLU A 233 9.48 -23.98 21.29
N GLU A 234 8.43 -23.13 21.36
CA GLU A 234 7.86 -22.59 22.61
C GLU A 234 8.88 -21.85 23.51
N THR A 235 9.86 -21.18 22.90
CA THR A 235 10.92 -20.43 23.61
C THR A 235 10.78 -18.91 23.53
N LEU A 236 9.81 -18.40 22.76
CA LEU A 236 9.54 -16.97 22.65
C LEU A 236 8.83 -16.44 23.92
N CYS A 237 9.43 -15.44 24.57
CA CYS A 237 8.91 -14.85 25.81
C CYS A 237 8.38 -13.42 25.59
N GLU A 238 7.51 -12.98 26.50
CA GLU A 238 7.10 -11.57 26.61
C GLU A 238 8.31 -10.66 26.83
N GLY A 239 8.28 -9.45 26.27
CA GLY A 239 9.39 -8.51 26.29
C GLY A 239 10.54 -8.80 25.30
N ASP A 240 10.46 -9.83 24.45
CA ASP A 240 11.48 -10.08 23.41
C ASP A 240 11.46 -8.97 22.35
N GLN A 241 12.58 -8.23 22.24
CA GLN A 241 12.71 -7.13 21.29
C GLN A 241 12.55 -7.57 19.82
N ARG A 242 12.89 -8.82 19.50
CA ARG A 242 12.71 -9.37 18.15
C ARG A 242 11.23 -9.50 17.79
N ALA A 243 10.36 -9.76 18.77
CA ALA A 243 8.92 -9.79 18.55
C ALA A 243 8.38 -8.39 18.22
N VAL A 244 8.91 -7.34 18.85
CA VAL A 244 8.58 -5.93 18.52
C VAL A 244 8.95 -5.60 17.08
N GLU A 245 10.14 -6.00 16.62
CA GLU A 245 10.57 -5.83 15.23
C GLU A 245 9.64 -6.55 14.23
N VAL A 246 9.22 -7.79 14.55
CA VAL A 246 8.27 -8.55 13.71
C VAL A 246 6.90 -7.89 13.67
N VAL A 247 6.40 -7.38 14.80
CA VAL A 247 5.14 -6.61 14.83
C VAL A 247 5.26 -5.34 14.00
N GLU A 248 6.39 -4.65 14.03
CA GLU A 248 6.62 -3.46 13.20
C GLU A 248 6.61 -3.81 11.71
N SER A 249 7.28 -4.89 11.31
CA SER A 249 7.21 -5.44 9.95
C SER A 249 5.80 -5.84 9.54
N TRP A 250 5.03 -6.43 10.46
CA TRP A 250 3.62 -6.76 10.25
C TRP A 250 2.78 -5.51 10.01
N GLU A 251 2.97 -4.44 10.79
CA GLU A 251 2.29 -3.15 10.57
C GLU A 251 2.59 -2.57 9.18
N ARG A 252 3.85 -2.67 8.70
CA ARG A 252 4.22 -2.25 7.33
C ARG A 252 3.49 -3.05 6.26
N LEU A 253 3.47 -4.39 6.40
CA LEU A 253 2.73 -5.26 5.50
C LEU A 253 1.24 -4.91 5.47
N VAL A 254 0.62 -4.73 6.64
CA VAL A 254 -0.79 -4.34 6.75
C VAL A 254 -1.07 -3.00 6.08
N ARG A 255 -0.15 -2.02 6.19
CA ARG A 255 -0.27 -0.74 5.48
C ARG A 255 -0.17 -0.90 3.96
N GLN A 256 0.73 -1.74 3.47
CA GLN A 256 0.80 -2.09 2.05
C GLN A 256 -0.50 -2.72 1.55
N VAL A 257 -1.04 -3.70 2.29
CA VAL A 257 -2.33 -4.33 1.96
C VAL A 257 -3.44 -3.28 1.83
N CYS A 258 -3.49 -2.30 2.75
CA CYS A 258 -4.45 -1.20 2.67
C CYS A 258 -4.29 -0.35 1.40
N LEU A 259 -3.05 0.01 1.04
CA LEU A 259 -2.77 0.81 -0.15
C LEU A 259 -3.17 0.06 -1.43
N ARG A 260 -2.81 -1.23 -1.51
CA ARG A 260 -3.13 -2.08 -2.65
C ARG A 260 -4.64 -2.25 -2.81
N LEU A 261 -5.32 -2.71 -1.75
CA LEU A 261 -6.76 -2.90 -1.75
C LEU A 261 -7.50 -1.58 -2.01
N GLY A 262 -7.04 -0.46 -1.45
CA GLY A 262 -7.64 0.85 -1.71
C GLY A 262 -7.49 1.31 -3.16
N GLY A 263 -6.35 1.05 -3.80
CA GLY A 263 -6.12 1.37 -5.21
C GLY A 263 -6.99 0.53 -6.14
N GLU A 264 -7.23 -0.74 -5.79
CA GLU A 264 -8.12 -1.63 -6.52
C GLU A 264 -9.59 -1.21 -6.40
N LEU A 265 -10.05 -0.92 -5.17
CA LEU A 265 -11.45 -0.61 -4.88
C LEU A 265 -11.84 0.83 -5.18
N GLY A 266 -10.89 1.75 -5.28
CA GLY A 266 -11.17 3.19 -5.38
C GLY A 266 -11.73 3.77 -4.09
N GLN A 267 -11.51 3.08 -2.97
CA GLN A 267 -12.03 3.44 -1.66
C GLN A 267 -10.88 3.58 -0.67
N LYS A 268 -11.08 4.41 0.34
CA LYS A 268 -10.09 4.54 1.40
C LYS A 268 -10.11 3.28 2.26
N VAL A 269 -8.95 2.63 2.38
CA VAL A 269 -8.76 1.47 3.26
C VAL A 269 -7.73 1.84 4.32
N LEU A 270 -8.05 1.60 5.59
CA LEU A 270 -7.16 1.90 6.71
C LEU A 270 -7.17 0.77 7.74
N PRO A 271 -6.04 0.49 8.41
CA PRO A 271 -6.04 -0.38 9.57
C PRO A 271 -6.85 0.27 10.69
N VAL A 272 -7.64 -0.54 11.38
CA VAL A 272 -8.41 -0.16 12.55
C VAL A 272 -7.44 -0.04 13.73
N GLN A 273 -7.38 1.15 14.30
CA GLN A 273 -6.72 1.38 15.58
C GLN A 273 -7.80 1.59 16.64
N ARG A 274 -7.92 0.63 17.57
CA ARG A 274 -8.87 0.70 18.69
C ARG A 274 -8.30 1.40 19.93
N ALA A 275 -7.02 1.80 19.88
CA ALA A 275 -6.36 2.52 20.96
C ALA A 275 -6.90 3.95 21.12
N ARG A 276 -6.84 4.51 22.34
CA ARG A 276 -7.18 5.92 22.58
C ARG A 276 -6.31 6.82 21.71
N ARG A 277 -6.90 7.87 21.15
CA ARG A 277 -6.19 8.87 20.34
C ARG A 277 -5.05 9.47 21.17
N GLY A 278 -3.84 9.46 20.64
CA GLY A 278 -2.63 9.95 21.33
C GLY A 278 -1.91 8.91 22.20
N SER A 279 -2.27 7.63 22.13
CA SER A 279 -1.47 6.55 22.73
C SER A 279 -0.07 6.51 22.12
N ASP A 280 0.96 6.31 22.94
CA ASP A 280 2.34 6.11 22.47
C ASP A 280 2.42 4.91 21.51
N PRO A 281 2.85 5.11 20.24
CA PRO A 281 3.00 4.04 19.27
C PRO A 281 3.95 2.92 19.72
N ASP A 282 4.98 3.24 20.50
CA ASP A 282 5.98 2.26 20.92
C ASP A 282 5.44 1.34 22.03
N ALA A 283 4.80 1.92 23.05
CA ALA A 283 4.06 1.15 24.05
C ALA A 283 2.99 0.24 23.40
N ARG A 284 2.30 0.72 22.36
CA ARG A 284 1.32 -0.10 21.62
C ARG A 284 1.97 -1.30 20.94
N ARG A 285 3.12 -1.12 20.28
CA ARG A 285 3.83 -2.22 19.62
C ARG A 285 4.38 -3.23 20.62
N ALA A 286 4.88 -2.77 21.77
CA ALA A 286 5.30 -3.65 22.85
C ALA A 286 4.13 -4.53 23.33
N ALA A 287 2.96 -3.94 23.58
CA ALA A 287 1.77 -4.71 24.00
C ALA A 287 1.29 -5.71 22.92
N LEU A 288 1.36 -5.33 21.64
CA LEU A 288 1.07 -6.25 20.53
C LEU A 288 2.09 -7.38 20.43
N ALA A 289 3.37 -7.10 20.69
CA ALA A 289 4.44 -8.10 20.73
C ALA A 289 4.22 -9.09 21.87
N ASP A 290 3.84 -8.65 23.06
CA ASP A 290 3.53 -9.54 24.18
C ASP A 290 2.33 -10.45 23.87
N SER A 291 1.25 -9.91 23.26
CA SER A 291 0.13 -10.74 22.78
C SER A 291 0.59 -11.73 21.73
N PHE A 292 1.45 -11.31 20.81
CA PHE A 292 2.00 -12.19 19.78
C PHE A 292 2.85 -13.32 20.38
N CYS A 293 3.67 -13.05 21.40
CA CYS A 293 4.43 -14.07 22.13
C CYS A 293 3.50 -15.09 22.81
N ARG A 294 2.44 -14.63 23.47
CA ARG A 294 1.45 -15.52 24.12
C ARG A 294 0.66 -16.36 23.12
N ASP A 295 0.12 -15.71 22.10
CA ASP A 295 -0.89 -16.29 21.22
C ASP A 295 -0.29 -17.00 20.00
N GLY A 296 0.95 -16.65 19.62
CA GLY A 296 1.58 -17.08 18.37
C GLY A 296 0.87 -16.51 17.12
N ARG A 297 0.15 -15.39 17.28
CA ARG A 297 -0.71 -14.80 16.25
C ARG A 297 -0.40 -13.33 15.99
N LEU A 298 -0.16 -13.00 14.72
CA LEU A 298 -0.19 -11.63 14.23
C LEU A 298 -1.59 -11.32 13.73
N SER A 299 -2.20 -10.24 14.22
CA SER A 299 -3.57 -9.87 13.86
C SER A 299 -3.64 -8.43 13.35
N ALA A 300 -4.54 -8.18 12.41
CA ALA A 300 -4.86 -6.86 11.92
C ALA A 300 -6.34 -6.78 11.54
N GLU A 301 -6.88 -5.58 11.61
CA GLU A 301 -8.25 -5.27 11.20
C GLU A 301 -8.22 -4.12 10.22
N LEU A 302 -8.96 -4.21 9.12
CA LEU A 302 -9.01 -3.22 8.06
C LEU A 302 -10.42 -2.69 7.89
N ARG A 303 -10.57 -1.36 7.88
CA ARG A 303 -11.81 -0.68 7.53
C ARG A 303 -11.72 -0.21 6.09
N VAL A 304 -12.63 -0.72 5.27
CA VAL A 304 -12.86 -0.27 3.90
C VAL A 304 -14.02 0.71 3.92
N ASP A 305 -13.82 1.90 3.36
CA ASP A 305 -14.88 2.91 3.32
C ASP A 305 -16.09 2.40 2.50
N GLY A 306 -17.28 2.53 3.08
CA GLY A 306 -18.53 2.05 2.51
C GLY A 306 -18.78 0.53 2.51
N ALA A 307 -17.87 -0.31 3.03
CA ALA A 307 -18.06 -1.75 3.15
C ALA A 307 -18.85 -2.16 4.40
N GLN A 308 -19.48 -3.35 4.38
CA GLN A 308 -20.10 -3.93 5.56
C GLN A 308 -19.06 -4.62 6.47
N GLY A 309 -18.87 -4.08 7.67
CA GLY A 309 -18.01 -4.67 8.69
C GLY A 309 -16.52 -4.30 8.54
N VAL A 310 -15.70 -5.00 9.32
CA VAL A 310 -14.25 -4.82 9.37
C VAL A 310 -13.60 -6.12 8.92
N LEU A 311 -12.66 -6.03 7.98
CA LEU A 311 -11.90 -7.16 7.48
C LEU A 311 -10.79 -7.52 8.48
N GLY A 312 -10.92 -8.66 9.14
CA GLY A 312 -9.88 -9.22 10.00
C GLY A 312 -8.88 -10.06 9.21
N ILE A 313 -7.60 -9.95 9.55
CA ILE A 313 -6.49 -10.75 9.03
C ILE A 313 -5.73 -11.30 10.23
N VAL A 314 -5.56 -12.62 10.29
CA VAL A 314 -4.79 -13.30 11.34
C VAL A 314 -3.79 -14.24 10.68
N ALA A 315 -2.51 -14.08 11.00
CA ALA A 315 -1.48 -15.06 10.71
C ALA A 315 -1.18 -15.83 12.00
N ASP A 316 -1.58 -17.11 12.03
CA ASP A 316 -1.34 -18.03 13.13
C ASP A 316 -0.09 -18.85 12.81
N LEU A 317 1.01 -18.52 13.50
CA LEU A 317 2.32 -19.12 13.23
C LEU A 317 2.40 -20.56 13.75
N ARG A 318 1.69 -20.89 14.84
CA ARG A 318 1.63 -22.24 15.41
C ARG A 318 0.98 -23.24 14.46
N THR A 319 -0.08 -22.80 13.76
CA THR A 319 -0.81 -23.66 12.81
C THR A 319 -0.36 -23.50 11.36
N GLY A 320 0.48 -22.51 11.05
CA GLY A 320 0.90 -22.21 9.69
C GLY A 320 -0.26 -21.75 8.80
N LYS A 321 -1.28 -21.10 9.37
CA LYS A 321 -2.50 -20.71 8.64
C LYS A 321 -2.75 -19.21 8.70
N LEU A 322 -3.19 -18.68 7.57
CA LEU A 322 -3.80 -17.37 7.46
C LEU A 322 -5.33 -17.52 7.57
N ARG A 323 -5.95 -16.65 8.36
CA ARG A 323 -7.40 -16.49 8.43
C ARG A 323 -7.76 -15.06 8.03
N THR A 324 -8.58 -14.93 7.01
CA THR A 324 -9.27 -13.67 6.69
C THR A 324 -10.72 -13.79 7.12
N SER A 325 -11.30 -12.70 7.63
CA SER A 325 -12.65 -12.76 8.19
C SER A 325 -13.39 -11.43 8.13
N VAL A 326 -14.71 -11.49 8.17
CA VAL A 326 -15.56 -10.31 8.41
C VAL A 326 -16.69 -10.71 9.35
N GLU A 327 -17.03 -9.82 10.28
CA GLU A 327 -18.15 -9.97 11.18
C GLU A 327 -19.30 -9.07 10.75
N MET A 328 -20.50 -9.63 10.73
CA MET A 328 -21.73 -8.92 10.41
C MET A 328 -22.71 -9.04 11.58
N PRO A 329 -23.34 -7.93 11.99
CA PRO A 329 -24.36 -7.98 13.04
C PRO A 329 -25.59 -8.77 12.55
N ALA A 330 -26.32 -9.35 13.49
CA ALA A 330 -27.61 -9.93 13.20
C ALA A 330 -28.57 -8.85 12.69
N PRO A 331 -29.47 -9.16 11.74
CA PRO A 331 -30.48 -8.21 11.27
C PRO A 331 -31.47 -7.83 12.40
N ASP A 332 -31.91 -6.57 12.43
CA ASP A 332 -32.85 -6.08 13.46
C ASP A 332 -34.25 -6.72 13.37
N GLN A 333 -34.62 -7.27 12.21
CA GLN A 333 -35.95 -7.82 11.94
C GLN A 333 -35.88 -9.18 11.24
N GLY A 334 -36.88 -10.02 11.50
CA GLY A 334 -37.05 -11.35 10.91
C GLY A 334 -36.69 -12.48 11.87
N TYR A 335 -36.74 -13.71 11.36
CA TYR A 335 -36.44 -14.92 12.13
C TYR A 335 -35.04 -15.47 11.78
N PRO A 336 -34.32 -16.11 12.74
CA PRO A 336 -32.98 -16.66 12.54
C PRO A 336 -32.80 -17.50 11.27
N LEU A 337 -33.74 -18.41 10.98
CA LEU A 337 -33.69 -19.24 9.78
C LEU A 337 -33.78 -18.42 8.49
N THR A 338 -34.56 -17.33 8.50
CA THR A 338 -34.66 -16.42 7.36
C THR A 338 -33.35 -15.66 7.15
N TRP A 339 -32.68 -15.27 8.23
CA TRP A 339 -31.36 -14.63 8.15
C TRP A 339 -30.30 -15.57 7.56
N ALA A 340 -30.23 -16.81 8.06
CA ALA A 340 -29.30 -17.82 7.56
C ALA A 340 -29.53 -18.12 6.07
N LYS A 341 -30.79 -18.37 5.66
CA LYS A 341 -31.15 -18.61 4.25
C LYS A 341 -30.78 -17.41 3.35
N ARG A 342 -30.97 -16.18 3.84
CA ARG A 342 -30.60 -14.97 3.08
C ARG A 342 -29.09 -14.84 2.94
N LEU A 343 -28.34 -15.07 4.01
CA LEU A 343 -26.87 -15.02 4.01
C LEU A 343 -26.27 -16.02 3.03
N ILE A 344 -26.72 -17.28 3.08
CA ILE A 344 -26.24 -18.34 2.18
C ILE A 344 -26.57 -18.03 0.73
N ARG A 345 -27.74 -17.41 0.46
CA ARG A 345 -28.10 -16.96 -0.89
C ARG A 345 -27.22 -15.81 -1.39
N GLN A 346 -26.87 -14.86 -0.53
CA GLN A 346 -25.92 -13.78 -0.88
C GLN A 346 -24.54 -14.34 -1.22
N LEU A 347 -24.15 -15.43 -0.55
CA LEU A 347 -22.88 -16.12 -0.76
C LEU A 347 -22.98 -17.25 -1.81
N ALA A 348 -23.98 -17.25 -2.71
CA ALA A 348 -24.16 -18.33 -3.68
C ALA A 348 -22.88 -18.60 -4.51
N GLU A 349 -22.19 -17.55 -4.96
CA GLU A 349 -20.96 -17.62 -5.76
C GLU A 349 -19.66 -17.63 -4.92
N ALA A 350 -19.78 -17.58 -3.59
CA ALA A 350 -18.60 -17.57 -2.73
C ALA A 350 -17.90 -18.95 -2.71
N PRO A 351 -16.59 -19.00 -2.37
CA PRO A 351 -15.87 -20.26 -2.25
C PRO A 351 -16.56 -21.25 -1.31
N ALA A 352 -16.67 -22.51 -1.71
CA ALA A 352 -17.37 -23.55 -0.96
C ALA A 352 -16.76 -23.82 0.42
N ASP A 353 -15.45 -23.57 0.56
CA ASP A 353 -14.67 -23.65 1.79
C ASP A 353 -14.81 -22.42 2.71
N THR A 354 -15.68 -21.45 2.38
CA THR A 354 -15.99 -20.32 3.26
C THR A 354 -16.65 -20.83 4.54
N HIS A 355 -16.04 -20.55 5.67
CA HIS A 355 -16.59 -20.85 6.98
C HIS A 355 -17.59 -19.76 7.38
N ILE A 356 -18.73 -20.18 7.89
CA ILE A 356 -19.71 -19.32 8.55
C ILE A 356 -19.83 -19.80 9.99
N GLU A 357 -19.67 -18.88 10.93
CA GLU A 357 -19.84 -19.09 12.36
C GLU A 357 -20.94 -18.15 12.86
N THR A 358 -21.93 -18.69 13.56
CA THR A 358 -22.96 -17.87 14.23
C THR A 358 -22.38 -17.34 15.54
N LEU A 359 -22.47 -16.04 15.74
CA LEU A 359 -22.10 -15.36 16.97
C LEU A 359 -23.32 -15.31 17.87
N VAL A 360 -23.15 -15.72 19.13
CA VAL A 360 -24.22 -15.76 20.14
C VAL A 360 -23.87 -14.87 21.32
N ASP A 361 -24.88 -14.42 22.05
CA ASP A 361 -24.70 -13.70 23.31
C ASP A 361 -24.19 -14.66 24.40
N GLY A 362 -23.16 -14.25 25.17
CA GLY A 362 -22.50 -15.09 26.18
C GLY A 362 -21.12 -15.66 25.82
N ARG A 363 -20.59 -16.54 26.68
CA ARG A 363 -19.25 -17.16 26.50
C ARG A 363 -19.37 -18.51 25.80
N GLY A 364 -19.25 -18.53 24.48
CA GLY A 364 -19.19 -19.76 23.71
C GLY A 364 -19.05 -19.49 22.21
N ALA A 365 -18.44 -20.42 21.49
CA ALA A 365 -18.47 -20.38 20.04
C ALA A 365 -19.79 -20.96 19.56
N GLY A 366 -20.52 -20.22 18.73
CA GLY A 366 -21.78 -20.72 18.19
C GLY A 366 -21.58 -21.77 17.10
N PRO A 367 -22.69 -22.28 16.55
CA PRO A 367 -22.67 -23.24 15.45
C PRO A 367 -21.86 -22.72 14.26
N ARG A 368 -21.15 -23.62 13.60
CA ARG A 368 -20.29 -23.28 12.46
C ARG A 368 -20.33 -24.36 11.39
N GLY A 369 -20.21 -23.96 10.13
CA GLY A 369 -20.16 -24.85 8.98
C GLY A 369 -19.44 -24.21 7.81
N THR A 370 -19.01 -25.03 6.85
CA THR A 370 -18.59 -24.52 5.54
C THR A 370 -19.80 -24.24 4.68
N LEU A 371 -19.68 -23.29 3.75
CA LEU A 371 -20.73 -22.93 2.83
C LEU A 371 -21.20 -24.14 2.00
N GLU A 372 -20.28 -25.03 1.63
CA GLU A 372 -20.60 -26.33 1.01
C GLU A 372 -21.67 -27.11 1.76
N ARG A 373 -21.51 -27.26 3.09
CA ARG A 373 -22.44 -28.01 3.95
C ARG A 373 -23.71 -27.22 4.23
N LEU A 374 -23.62 -25.90 4.32
CA LEU A 374 -24.74 -25.03 4.67
C LEU A 374 -25.66 -24.71 3.49
N ARG A 375 -25.19 -24.83 2.24
CA ARG A 375 -26.01 -24.65 1.03
C ARG A 375 -27.27 -25.53 1.01
N PRO A 376 -27.18 -26.87 1.21
CA PRO A 376 -28.36 -27.72 1.27
C PRO A 376 -29.16 -27.51 2.57
N GLU A 377 -28.49 -27.33 3.72
CA GLU A 377 -29.13 -27.24 5.03
C GLU A 377 -28.74 -25.95 5.80
N PRO A 378 -29.34 -24.78 5.46
CA PRO A 378 -29.09 -23.51 6.15
C PRO A 378 -29.36 -23.49 7.66
N ALA A 379 -30.23 -24.39 8.15
CA ALA A 379 -30.64 -24.43 9.55
C ALA A 379 -29.53 -24.93 10.49
N ASP A 380 -28.52 -25.62 9.96
CA ASP A 380 -27.41 -26.21 10.74
C ASP A 380 -26.54 -25.16 11.44
N ILE A 381 -26.61 -23.91 10.98
CA ILE A 381 -25.87 -22.80 11.60
C ILE A 381 -26.64 -22.13 12.76
N LEU A 382 -27.84 -22.59 13.10
CA LEU A 382 -28.65 -22.02 14.17
C LEU A 382 -28.35 -22.66 15.53
N PRO A 383 -28.29 -21.89 16.64
CA PRO A 383 -28.06 -22.44 17.97
C PRO A 383 -29.21 -23.38 18.37
N LYS A 384 -28.89 -24.61 18.77
CA LYS A 384 -29.90 -25.60 19.19
C LYS A 384 -30.45 -25.36 20.59
N ASP A 385 -29.69 -24.63 21.40
CA ASP A 385 -29.98 -24.25 22.78
C ASP A 385 -30.85 -22.99 22.90
N GLY A 386 -31.20 -22.36 21.77
CA GLY A 386 -31.98 -21.11 21.74
C GLY A 386 -31.18 -19.85 22.09
N SER A 387 -29.85 -19.93 22.16
CA SER A 387 -28.99 -18.77 22.42
C SER A 387 -29.24 -17.63 21.44
N ALA A 388 -29.29 -16.39 21.96
CA ALA A 388 -29.57 -15.21 21.16
C ALA A 388 -28.43 -14.96 20.15
N ILE A 389 -28.77 -14.85 18.86
CA ILE A 389 -27.79 -14.61 17.79
C ILE A 389 -27.45 -13.12 17.74
N THR A 390 -26.16 -12.79 17.89
CA THR A 390 -25.63 -11.43 17.81
C THR A 390 -25.08 -11.10 16.42
N GLY A 391 -24.75 -12.12 15.63
CA GLY A 391 -24.27 -11.92 14.25
C GLY A 391 -23.69 -13.18 13.61
N PHE A 392 -22.95 -12.97 12.53
CA PHE A 392 -22.26 -14.02 11.78
C PHE A 392 -20.83 -13.60 11.48
N ARG A 393 -19.88 -14.51 11.68
CA ARG A 393 -18.50 -14.37 11.26
C ARG A 393 -18.25 -15.24 10.03
N LEU A 394 -17.86 -14.60 8.94
CA LEU A 394 -17.41 -15.28 7.73
C LEU A 394 -15.89 -15.38 7.75
N SER A 395 -15.33 -16.50 7.32
CA SER A 395 -13.88 -16.68 7.29
C SER A 395 -13.41 -17.56 6.13
N LEU A 396 -12.25 -17.23 5.56
CA LEU A 396 -11.50 -18.15 4.72
C LEU A 396 -10.14 -18.44 5.37
N PHE A 397 -9.66 -19.66 5.13
CA PHE A 397 -8.35 -20.10 5.57
C PHE A 397 -7.47 -20.36 4.36
N LYS A 398 -6.19 -19.99 4.48
CA LYS A 398 -5.15 -20.30 3.48
C LYS A 398 -3.90 -20.79 4.21
N GLY A 399 -3.18 -21.73 3.63
CA GLY A 399 -1.84 -22.09 4.10
C GLY A 399 -0.91 -20.88 4.04
N MET A 400 -0.14 -20.67 5.09
CA MET A 400 0.80 -19.56 5.19
C MET A 400 2.09 -19.91 4.42
N GLY A 401 2.58 -18.97 3.61
CA GLY A 401 3.88 -19.10 2.94
C GLY A 401 5.02 -19.14 3.96
N SER A 402 6.00 -20.00 3.75
CA SER A 402 7.10 -20.24 4.69
C SER A 402 8.47 -19.72 4.21
N THR A 403 8.59 -19.32 2.94
CA THR A 403 9.85 -18.83 2.36
C THR A 403 9.99 -17.31 2.51
N ARG A 404 11.23 -16.81 2.39
CA ARG A 404 11.54 -15.36 2.37
C ARG A 404 11.41 -14.80 0.96
N GLY A 405 11.06 -13.52 0.85
CA GLY A 405 11.06 -12.76 -0.40
C GLY A 405 9.74 -12.81 -1.18
N SER A 406 9.78 -12.37 -2.44
CA SER A 406 8.64 -12.22 -3.36
C SER A 406 8.18 -13.53 -4.04
N ALA A 407 8.82 -14.65 -3.70
CA ALA A 407 8.51 -15.96 -4.28
C ALA A 407 7.03 -16.33 -4.03
N GLU A 408 6.48 -17.19 -4.89
CA GLU A 408 5.09 -17.67 -4.78
C GLU A 408 4.79 -18.35 -3.42
N SER A 409 5.82 -18.95 -2.80
CA SER A 409 5.75 -19.57 -1.48
C SER A 409 6.02 -18.61 -0.30
N GLY A 410 6.15 -17.31 -0.56
CA GLY A 410 6.54 -16.30 0.42
C GLY A 410 5.41 -15.90 1.37
N PHE A 411 5.75 -15.61 2.63
CA PHE A 411 4.78 -15.18 3.65
C PHE A 411 3.97 -13.96 3.21
N ILE A 412 4.64 -12.89 2.77
CA ILE A 412 4.02 -11.61 2.36
C ILE A 412 3.00 -11.83 1.24
N ARG A 413 3.40 -12.52 0.16
CA ARG A 413 2.51 -12.83 -0.96
C ARG A 413 1.33 -13.69 -0.55
N SER A 414 1.53 -14.64 0.38
CA SER A 414 0.43 -15.46 0.89
C SER A 414 -0.64 -14.63 1.63
N VAL A 415 -0.24 -13.56 2.33
CA VAL A 415 -1.15 -12.60 2.99
C VAL A 415 -1.91 -11.79 1.95
N ASP A 416 -1.21 -11.22 0.96
CA ASP A 416 -1.83 -10.46 -0.14
C ASP A 416 -2.91 -11.28 -0.86
N ASP A 417 -2.55 -12.49 -1.30
CA ASP A 417 -3.48 -13.39 -1.98
C ASP A 417 -4.67 -13.82 -1.10
N ALA A 418 -4.46 -13.99 0.22
CA ALA A 418 -5.52 -14.38 1.15
C ALA A 418 -6.55 -13.26 1.33
N VAL A 419 -6.08 -12.02 1.40
CA VAL A 419 -6.93 -10.82 1.44
C VAL A 419 -7.70 -10.70 0.13
N ASP A 420 -7.03 -10.86 -1.01
CA ASP A 420 -7.64 -10.77 -2.33
C ASP A 420 -8.73 -11.82 -2.50
N ARG A 421 -8.38 -13.10 -2.32
CA ARG A 421 -9.34 -14.18 -2.47
C ARG A 421 -10.59 -13.97 -1.59
N PHE A 422 -10.40 -13.50 -0.36
CA PHE A 422 -11.51 -13.26 0.56
C PHE A 422 -12.33 -12.03 0.19
N TYR A 423 -11.70 -10.94 -0.22
CA TYR A 423 -12.43 -9.75 -0.61
C TYR A 423 -13.27 -9.99 -1.87
N ALA A 424 -12.69 -10.56 -2.94
CA ALA A 424 -13.42 -10.93 -4.16
C ALA A 424 -14.54 -11.92 -3.87
N GLY A 425 -14.16 -13.03 -3.23
CA GLY A 425 -15.01 -14.22 -3.15
C GLY A 425 -16.02 -14.16 -2.02
N VAL A 426 -15.90 -13.23 -1.07
CA VAL A 426 -16.81 -13.16 0.07
C VAL A 426 -17.34 -11.73 0.25
N VAL A 427 -16.46 -10.77 0.52
CA VAL A 427 -16.88 -9.41 0.93
C VAL A 427 -17.65 -8.68 -0.19
N ALA A 428 -17.17 -8.77 -1.44
CA ALA A 428 -17.82 -8.12 -2.58
C ALA A 428 -19.27 -8.61 -2.83
N HIS A 429 -19.57 -9.87 -2.50
CA HIS A 429 -20.93 -10.41 -2.63
C HIS A 429 -21.89 -9.86 -1.57
N LEU A 430 -21.38 -9.47 -0.40
CA LEU A 430 -22.18 -8.84 0.66
C LEU A 430 -22.55 -7.40 0.31
N ASP A 431 -21.61 -6.66 -0.31
CA ASP A 431 -21.81 -5.26 -0.66
C ASP A 431 -22.77 -5.04 -1.84
N THR A 432 -22.88 -6.00 -2.77
CA THR A 432 -23.79 -5.90 -3.94
C THR A 432 -25.27 -6.03 -3.58
N ALA A 433 -25.60 -6.56 -2.41
CA ALA A 433 -26.97 -6.72 -1.93
C ALA A 433 -27.61 -5.40 -1.41
N ARG A 434 -26.89 -4.27 -1.49
CA ARG A 434 -27.39 -2.96 -1.03
C ARG A 434 -28.20 -2.26 -2.12
N PRO A 435 -29.48 -1.92 -1.90
CA PRO A 435 -30.25 -1.15 -2.88
C PRO A 435 -29.62 0.23 -3.09
N GLY A 436 -29.22 0.54 -4.34
CA GLY A 436 -28.69 1.84 -4.75
C GLY A 436 -27.22 1.88 -5.22
N ARG A 437 -26.44 0.81 -5.02
CA ARG A 437 -25.05 0.76 -5.51
C ARG A 437 -24.96 -0.09 -6.78
N ARG A 438 -25.11 0.53 -7.96
CA ARG A 438 -24.70 -0.10 -9.23
C ARG A 438 -23.19 -0.28 -9.17
N SER A 439 -22.71 -1.49 -8.89
CA SER A 439 -21.31 -1.82 -9.11
C SER A 439 -21.04 -1.73 -10.62
N GLN A 440 -20.22 -0.78 -11.06
CA GLN A 440 -19.38 -1.08 -12.23
C GLN A 440 -18.58 -2.32 -11.83
N SER A 441 -18.70 -3.39 -12.60
CA SER A 441 -18.35 -4.75 -12.19
C SER A 441 -16.89 -4.88 -11.71
N ALA A 442 -16.67 -4.72 -10.39
CA ALA A 442 -15.38 -4.95 -9.75
C ALA A 442 -14.90 -6.39 -9.99
N ALA A 443 -15.81 -7.36 -10.11
CA ALA A 443 -15.50 -8.74 -10.47
C ALA A 443 -14.99 -8.90 -11.92
N GLY A 444 -15.44 -8.06 -12.86
CA GLY A 444 -14.97 -8.08 -14.25
C GLY A 444 -13.60 -7.43 -14.41
N ALA A 445 -13.34 -6.34 -13.67
CA ALA A 445 -12.03 -5.70 -13.63
C ALA A 445 -10.97 -6.59 -12.93
N TRP A 446 -11.39 -7.38 -11.94
CA TRP A 446 -10.53 -8.34 -11.22
C TRP A 446 -9.97 -9.44 -12.13
N ALA A 447 -10.83 -10.11 -12.91
CA ALA A 447 -10.42 -11.23 -13.76
C ALA A 447 -9.50 -10.77 -14.90
N VAL A 448 -9.75 -9.59 -15.47
CA VAL A 448 -8.93 -9.01 -16.55
C VAL A 448 -7.55 -8.56 -16.03
N ALA A 449 -7.48 -8.02 -14.81
CA ALA A 449 -6.20 -7.59 -14.23
C ALA A 449 -5.25 -8.76 -13.93
N ARG A 450 -5.77 -9.94 -13.58
CA ARG A 450 -4.95 -11.15 -13.35
C ARG A 450 -4.49 -11.80 -14.66
N ALA A 451 -5.32 -11.75 -15.71
CA ALA A 451 -4.96 -12.28 -17.02
C ALA A 451 -3.93 -11.42 -17.78
N ALA A 452 -3.76 -10.15 -17.40
CA ALA A 452 -2.74 -9.26 -17.95
C ALA A 452 -1.40 -9.28 -17.18
N ALA A 453 -1.35 -10.00 -16.05
CA ALA A 453 -0.18 -10.12 -15.17
C ALA A 453 0.44 -11.53 -15.12
N GLY A 454 -0.12 -12.48 -15.89
CA GLY A 454 0.53 -13.74 -16.27
C GLY A 454 0.86 -13.70 -17.75
#